data_AF-K1Z3E3-F1
#
_entry.id   AF-K1Z3E3-F1
#
_cell.length_a   1.000
_cell.length_b   1.000
_cell.length_c   1.000
_cell.angle_alpha   90.00
_cell.angle_beta   90.00
_cell.angle_gamma   90.00
#
_symmetry.space_group_name_H-M   'P 1'
#
loop_
_entity.id
_entity.type
_entity.pdbx_description
1 polymer ?
#
loop_
_entity_poly.entity_id
_entity_poly.type
_entity_poly.pdbx_seq_one_letter_code
_entity_poly.pdbx_strand_id
1 'polypeptide(L)'
;FSLGIVFLGVLFFFWDSFGNFINTEILASMESRFSIGLAVIAASALVAFLIFLYIIYKYRQSHPVLRKIADIVKGVLKGLLSGFKMPQKWLFFIYTILLWTCYWLMSYTSIMAFSSMNKGLGASDALFLMMVGSFGWVIPVQGGIGAYHLIISLALASVYGISQTTGVIFATISHESQALTMLVCGLISLISFSISKRKSS
;
A
#
# COMPACT_ATOMS: atom_id res chain seq x y z
N PHE A 1 -10.62 -7.34 0.51
CA PHE A 1 -11.71 -6.87 -0.37
C PHE A 1 -12.44 -5.66 0.23
N SER A 2 -12.79 -5.60 1.53
CA SER A 2 -13.27 -4.35 2.16
C SER A 2 -12.27 -3.18 2.04
N LEU A 3 -10.98 -3.45 2.29
CA LEU A 3 -9.90 -2.47 2.07
C LEU A 3 -9.82 -2.00 0.62
N GLY A 4 -10.03 -2.89 -0.35
CA GLY A 4 -10.02 -2.55 -1.78
C GLY A 4 -11.22 -1.69 -2.19
N ILE A 5 -12.41 -1.97 -1.64
CA ILE A 5 -13.62 -1.17 -1.89
C ILE A 5 -13.51 0.22 -1.25
N VAL A 6 -12.99 0.30 -0.02
CA VAL A 6 -12.73 1.58 0.65
C VAL A 6 -11.66 2.37 -0.10
N PHE A 7 -10.56 1.71 -0.50
CA PHE A 7 -9.51 2.30 -1.34
C PHE A 7 -10.05 2.81 -2.68
N LEU A 8 -10.85 2.01 -3.39
CA LEU A 8 -11.50 2.41 -4.65
C LEU A 8 -12.49 3.56 -4.45
N GLY A 9 -13.24 3.57 -3.34
CA GLY A 9 -14.14 4.66 -2.98
C GLY A 9 -13.39 5.97 -2.72
N VAL A 10 -12.25 5.91 -2.03
CA VAL A 10 -11.36 7.05 -1.79
C VAL A 10 -10.73 7.55 -3.10
N LEU A 11 -10.27 6.63 -3.98
CA LEU A 11 -9.76 6.99 -5.30
C LEU A 11 -10.80 7.70 -6.17
N PHE A 12 -12.05 7.24 -6.12
CA PHE A 12 -13.15 7.84 -6.86
C PHE A 12 -13.45 9.27 -6.38
N PHE A 13 -13.41 9.51 -5.07
CA PHE A 13 -13.68 10.84 -4.50
C PHE A 13 -12.55 11.85 -4.79
N PHE A 14 -11.30 11.39 -4.97
CA PHE A 14 -10.13 12.24 -5.19
C PHE A 14 -9.53 12.09 -6.59
N TRP A 15 -10.37 11.76 -7.57
CA TRP A 15 -9.95 11.49 -8.94
C TRP A 15 -9.23 12.66 -9.61
N ASP A 16 -9.53 13.91 -9.25
CA ASP A 16 -8.91 15.09 -9.89
C ASP A 16 -7.42 15.22 -9.56
N SER A 17 -7.03 15.06 -8.28
CA SER A 17 -5.61 15.08 -7.87
C SER A 17 -4.89 13.79 -8.27
N PHE A 18 -5.55 12.65 -8.07
CA PHE A 18 -4.96 11.35 -8.39
C PHE A 18 -4.80 11.14 -9.90
N GLY A 19 -5.81 11.53 -10.68
CA GLY A 19 -5.82 11.44 -12.14
C GLY A 19 -4.72 12.28 -12.78
N ASN A 20 -4.45 13.49 -12.27
CA ASN A 20 -3.34 14.32 -12.75
C ASN A 20 -1.96 13.68 -12.48
N PHE A 21 -1.76 13.06 -11.32
CA PHE A 21 -0.54 12.30 -11.02
C PHE A 21 -0.39 11.07 -11.92
N ILE A 22 -1.46 10.28 -12.08
CA ILE A 22 -1.46 9.13 -12.99
C ILE A 22 -1.16 9.57 -14.41
N ASN A 23 -1.79 10.63 -14.92
CA ASN A 23 -1.58 11.11 -16.29
C ASN A 23 -0.15 11.60 -16.52
N THR A 24 0.38 12.42 -15.61
CA THR A 24 1.66 13.12 -15.81
C THR A 24 2.87 12.22 -15.52
N GLU A 25 2.84 11.46 -14.43
CA GLU A 25 4.02 10.71 -13.98
C GLU A 25 4.00 9.23 -14.35
N ILE A 26 2.80 8.63 -14.45
CA ILE A 26 2.66 7.21 -14.80
C ILE A 26 2.39 7.06 -16.29
N LEU A 27 1.32 7.65 -16.82
CA LEU A 27 0.92 7.48 -18.21
C LEU A 27 1.86 8.20 -19.18
N ALA A 28 2.26 9.46 -18.96
CA ALA A 28 3.21 10.12 -19.87
C ALA A 28 4.61 9.49 -19.82
N SER A 29 5.06 9.03 -18.65
CA SER A 29 6.29 8.22 -18.51
C SER A 29 6.16 6.84 -19.14
N MET A 30 4.97 6.24 -19.13
CA MET A 30 4.68 4.98 -19.80
C MET A 30 4.56 5.13 -21.31
N GLU A 31 3.91 6.19 -21.82
CA GLU A 31 3.75 6.51 -23.24
C GLU A 31 5.11 6.82 -23.88
N SER A 32 5.93 7.63 -23.23
CA SER A 32 7.30 7.92 -23.69
C SER A 32 8.21 6.70 -23.67
N ARG A 33 7.88 5.67 -22.87
CA ARG A 33 8.59 4.37 -22.82
C ARG A 33 7.82 3.25 -23.53
N PHE A 34 6.66 3.53 -24.14
CA PHE A 34 5.80 2.49 -24.69
C PHE A 34 6.38 2.06 -26.03
N SER A 35 7.12 0.95 -26.00
CA SER A 35 7.56 0.28 -27.21
C SER A 35 6.62 -0.88 -27.52
N ILE A 36 6.43 -1.17 -28.81
CA ILE A 36 5.76 -2.39 -29.26
C ILE A 36 6.40 -3.62 -28.60
N GLY A 37 7.71 -3.60 -28.33
CA GLY A 37 8.41 -4.64 -27.59
C GLY A 37 7.90 -4.84 -26.16
N LEU A 38 7.71 -3.76 -25.39
CA LEU A 38 7.16 -3.84 -24.03
C LEU A 38 5.70 -4.32 -24.03
N ALA A 39 4.90 -3.90 -25.00
CA ALA A 39 3.53 -4.36 -25.15
C ALA A 39 3.46 -5.87 -25.44
N VAL A 40 4.33 -6.38 -26.32
CA VAL A 40 4.45 -7.82 -26.61
C VAL A 40 4.93 -8.59 -25.38
N ILE A 41 5.91 -8.06 -24.63
CA ILE A 41 6.38 -8.67 -23.38
C ILE A 41 5.24 -8.75 -22.36
N ALA A 42 4.52 -7.66 -22.12
CA ALA A 42 3.40 -7.64 -21.18
C ALA A 42 2.27 -8.60 -21.58
N ALA A 43 1.91 -8.64 -22.86
CA ALA A 43 0.91 -9.57 -23.39
C ALA A 43 1.36 -11.03 -23.25
N SER A 44 2.62 -11.34 -23.58
CA SER A 44 3.18 -12.69 -23.43
C SER A 44 3.25 -13.13 -21.98
N ALA A 45 3.60 -12.24 -21.05
CA ALA A 45 3.60 -12.49 -19.62
C ALA A 45 2.19 -12.75 -19.09
N LEU A 46 1.19 -12.00 -19.56
CA LEU A 46 -0.22 -12.22 -19.22
C LEU A 46 -0.69 -13.60 -19.70
N VAL A 47 -0.39 -13.97 -20.95
CA VAL A 47 -0.75 -15.28 -21.50
C VAL A 47 -0.05 -16.40 -20.72
N ALA A 48 1.26 -16.27 -20.44
CA ALA A 48 2.00 -17.24 -19.64
C ALA A 48 1.41 -17.37 -18.23
N PHE A 49 1.00 -16.26 -17.61
CA PHE A 49 0.35 -16.25 -16.30
C PHE A 49 -1.01 -16.97 -16.34
N LEU A 50 -1.83 -16.74 -17.36
CA LEU A 50 -3.11 -17.44 -17.53
C LEU A 50 -2.92 -18.95 -17.76
N ILE A 51 -1.93 -19.35 -18.56
CA ILE A 51 -1.56 -20.75 -18.77
C ILE A 51 -1.09 -21.37 -17.45
N PHE A 52 -0.27 -20.67 -16.67
CA PHE A 52 0.18 -21.12 -15.35
C PHE A 52 -0.99 -21.35 -14.40
N LEU A 53 -1.96 -20.43 -14.35
CA LEU A 53 -3.19 -20.60 -13.57
C LEU A 53 -4.02 -21.80 -14.04
N TYR A 54 -4.13 -22.00 -15.36
CA TYR A 54 -4.81 -23.15 -15.94
C TYR A 54 -4.13 -24.48 -15.55
N ILE A 55 -2.79 -24.53 -15.60
CA ILE A 55 -2.01 -25.70 -15.18
C ILE A 55 -2.24 -26.00 -13.69
N ILE A 56 -2.21 -24.99 -12.81
CA ILE A 56 -2.54 -25.17 -11.39
C ILE A 56 -3.95 -25.74 -11.25
N TYR A 57 -4.95 -25.15 -11.92
CA TYR A 57 -6.34 -25.60 -11.82
C TYR A 57 -6.52 -27.05 -12.30
N LYS A 58 -5.89 -27.44 -13.40
CA LYS A 58 -6.02 -28.78 -14.01
C LYS A 58 -5.26 -29.86 -13.25
N TYR A 59 -4.03 -29.56 -12.80
CA TYR A 59 -3.13 -30.56 -12.25
C TYR A 59 -3.01 -30.55 -10.72
N ARG A 60 -3.70 -29.65 -10.01
CA ARG A 60 -3.73 -29.57 -8.53
C ARG A 60 -4.02 -30.87 -7.79
N GLN A 61 -4.72 -31.85 -8.39
CA GLN A 61 -4.99 -33.13 -7.73
C GLN A 61 -3.89 -34.18 -7.93
N SER A 62 -3.05 -33.99 -8.96
CA SER A 62 -2.03 -34.95 -9.38
C SER A 62 -0.64 -34.68 -8.81
N HIS A 63 -0.35 -33.42 -8.43
CA HIS A 63 0.98 -33.00 -7.98
C HIS A 63 0.90 -32.33 -6.59
N PRO A 64 1.73 -32.75 -5.61
CA PRO A 64 1.67 -32.25 -4.24
C PRO A 64 2.00 -30.74 -4.14
N VAL A 65 2.89 -30.23 -4.99
CA VAL A 65 3.24 -28.79 -5.03
C VAL A 65 2.06 -27.97 -5.55
N LEU A 66 1.44 -28.36 -6.67
CA LEU A 66 0.28 -27.66 -7.25
C LEU A 66 -0.93 -27.72 -6.32
N ARG A 67 -1.11 -28.84 -5.59
CA ARG A 67 -2.12 -28.97 -4.54
C ARG A 67 -1.91 -27.95 -3.44
N LYS A 68 -0.67 -27.83 -2.93
CA LYS A 68 -0.32 -26.88 -1.88
C LYS A 68 -0.56 -25.43 -2.30
N ILE A 69 -0.20 -25.07 -3.54
CA ILE A 69 -0.49 -23.74 -4.11
C ILE A 69 -2.01 -23.51 -4.17
N ALA A 70 -2.78 -24.47 -4.70
CA ALA A 70 -4.24 -24.36 -4.78
C ALA A 70 -4.90 -24.25 -3.40
N ASP A 71 -4.39 -24.97 -2.39
CA ASP A 71 -4.89 -24.92 -1.02
C ASP A 71 -4.56 -23.59 -0.33
N ILE A 72 -3.36 -23.01 -0.57
CA ILE A 72 -3.02 -21.65 -0.12
C ILE A 72 -4.00 -20.64 -0.73
N VAL A 73 -4.20 -20.68 -2.06
CA VAL A 73 -5.13 -19.77 -2.75
C VAL A 73 -6.55 -19.94 -2.22
N LYS A 74 -7.01 -21.17 -2.01
CA LYS A 74 -8.32 -21.46 -1.41
C LYS A 74 -8.43 -20.94 0.02
N GLY A 75 -7.35 -21.04 0.81
CA GLY A 75 -7.25 -20.48 2.16
C GLY A 75 -7.38 -18.95 2.15
N VAL A 76 -6.65 -18.27 1.26
CA VAL A 76 -6.74 -16.82 1.06
C VAL A 76 -8.15 -16.41 0.65
N LEU A 77 -8.75 -17.08 -0.34
CA LEU A 77 -10.12 -16.82 -0.79
C LEU A 77 -11.14 -17.05 0.33
N LYS A 78 -10.99 -18.13 1.11
CA LYS A 78 -11.84 -18.37 2.28
C LYS A 78 -11.69 -17.28 3.33
N GLY A 79 -10.47 -16.83 3.63
CA GLY A 79 -10.22 -15.70 4.53
C GLY A 79 -10.87 -14.41 4.04
N LEU A 80 -10.73 -14.11 2.75
CA LEU A 80 -11.37 -12.96 2.10
C LEU A 80 -12.90 -13.01 2.20
N LEU A 81 -13.50 -14.19 1.96
CA LEU A 81 -14.95 -14.41 2.07
C LEU A 81 -15.44 -14.45 3.52
N SER A 82 -14.58 -14.84 4.46
CA SER A 82 -14.90 -14.89 5.89
C SER A 82 -15.22 -13.50 6.46
N GLY A 83 -14.54 -12.46 5.96
CA GLY A 83 -14.86 -11.06 6.35
C GLY A 83 -16.30 -10.67 6.05
N PHE A 84 -16.92 -11.25 5.00
CA PHE A 84 -18.33 -11.00 4.64
C PHE A 84 -19.32 -11.83 5.45
N LYS A 85 -18.87 -12.95 6.02
CA LYS A 85 -19.69 -13.84 6.85
C LYS A 85 -19.57 -13.54 8.35
N MET A 86 -18.84 -12.48 8.71
CA MET A 86 -18.59 -12.15 10.10
C MET A 86 -19.87 -11.63 10.77
N PRO A 87 -20.24 -12.15 11.95
CA PRO A 87 -21.49 -11.77 12.62
C PRO A 87 -21.58 -10.27 12.90
N GLN A 88 -20.44 -9.62 13.17
CA GLN A 88 -20.34 -8.17 13.43
C GLN A 88 -19.74 -7.38 12.25
N LYS A 89 -20.22 -7.63 11.02
CA LYS A 89 -19.73 -6.98 9.79
C LYS A 89 -19.65 -5.45 9.87
N TRP A 90 -20.63 -4.80 10.50
CA TRP A 90 -20.65 -3.34 10.64
C TRP A 90 -19.52 -2.80 11.51
N LEU A 91 -19.21 -3.48 12.62
CA LEU A 91 -18.12 -3.10 13.50
C LEU A 91 -16.77 -3.23 12.78
N PHE A 92 -16.61 -4.27 11.96
CA PHE A 92 -15.45 -4.43 11.09
C PHE A 92 -15.30 -3.27 10.08
N PHE A 93 -16.37 -2.82 9.43
CA PHE A 93 -16.33 -1.67 8.53
C PHE A 93 -15.98 -0.37 9.26
N ILE A 94 -16.55 -0.14 10.45
CA ILE A 94 -16.23 1.02 11.28
C ILE A 94 -14.75 1.05 11.63
N TYR A 95 -14.19 -0.06 12.14
CA TYR A 95 -12.76 -0.12 12.44
C TYR A 95 -11.89 0.03 11.20
N THR A 96 -12.32 -0.49 10.06
CA THR A 96 -11.60 -0.30 8.80
C THR A 96 -11.54 1.19 8.45
N ILE A 97 -12.68 1.89 8.45
CA ILE A 97 -12.74 3.33 8.17
C ILE A 97 -11.90 4.12 9.19
N LEU A 98 -11.99 3.78 10.47
CA LEU A 98 -11.23 4.42 11.53
C LEU A 98 -9.71 4.30 11.30
N LEU A 99 -9.23 3.11 10.90
CA LEU A 99 -7.82 2.90 10.56
C LEU A 99 -7.37 3.77 9.38
N TRP A 100 -8.19 3.84 8.33
CA TRP A 100 -7.91 4.72 7.18
C TRP A 100 -7.84 6.19 7.60
N THR A 101 -8.78 6.66 8.42
CA THR A 101 -8.76 8.01 8.97
C THR A 101 -7.50 8.25 9.80
N CYS A 102 -7.07 7.28 10.62
CA CYS A 102 -5.82 7.40 11.37
C CYS A 102 -4.59 7.50 10.44
N TYR A 103 -4.52 6.71 9.37
CA TYR A 103 -3.43 6.80 8.39
C TYR A 103 -3.43 8.14 7.65
N TRP A 104 -4.60 8.65 7.30
CA TRP A 104 -4.74 9.97 6.70
C TRP A 104 -4.30 11.07 7.67
N LEU A 105 -4.76 11.03 8.91
CA LEU A 105 -4.36 11.97 9.96
C LEU A 105 -2.85 11.92 10.21
N MET A 106 -2.25 10.73 10.21
CA MET A 106 -0.79 10.57 10.32
C MET A 106 -0.05 11.26 9.17
N SER A 107 -0.54 11.14 7.92
CA SER A 107 0.04 11.86 6.79
C SER A 107 -0.14 13.37 6.94
N TYR A 108 -1.33 13.81 7.37
CA TYR A 108 -1.65 15.22 7.55
C TYR A 108 -0.80 15.88 8.64
N THR A 109 -0.65 15.23 9.80
CA THR A 109 0.22 15.74 10.87
C THR A 109 1.69 15.74 10.47
N SER A 110 2.14 14.79 9.65
CA SER A 110 3.49 14.77 9.09
C SER A 110 3.75 15.99 8.20
N ILE A 111 2.77 16.37 7.35
CA ILE A 111 2.84 17.60 6.53
C ILE A 111 2.90 18.84 7.41
N MET A 112 2.01 18.92 8.42
CA MET A 112 1.96 20.06 9.35
C MET A 112 3.25 20.24 10.15
N ALA A 113 3.94 19.13 10.46
CA ALA A 113 5.23 19.17 11.16
C ALA A 113 6.37 19.73 10.29
N PHE A 114 6.22 19.73 8.96
CA PHE A 114 7.22 20.24 8.02
C PHE A 114 6.89 21.66 7.56
N SER A 115 7.62 22.64 8.07
CA SER A 115 7.43 24.06 7.73
C SER A 115 7.57 24.36 6.23
N SER A 116 8.40 23.60 5.52
CA SER A 116 8.58 23.71 4.06
C SER A 116 7.38 23.19 3.25
N MET A 117 6.48 22.40 3.86
CA MET A 117 5.29 21.83 3.22
C MET A 117 3.99 22.51 3.67
N ASN A 118 3.98 23.01 4.91
CA ASN A 118 2.80 23.60 5.56
C ASN A 118 2.26 24.88 4.85
N LYS A 119 3.00 25.53 3.96
CA LYS A 119 2.57 26.78 3.30
C LYS A 119 1.68 26.59 2.06
N GLY A 120 1.42 25.34 1.64
CA GLY A 120 0.62 25.08 0.44
C GLY A 120 -0.08 23.71 0.38
N LEU A 121 0.23 22.78 1.29
CA LEU A 121 -0.41 21.47 1.34
C LEU A 121 -1.42 21.40 2.49
N GLY A 122 -2.60 20.86 2.19
CA GLY A 122 -3.70 20.71 3.13
C GLY A 122 -4.12 19.25 3.34
N ALA A 123 -5.33 19.09 3.86
CA ALA A 123 -5.89 17.79 4.23
C ALA A 123 -6.12 16.88 3.01
N SER A 124 -6.52 17.43 1.86
CA SER A 124 -6.64 16.69 0.60
C SER A 124 -5.30 16.13 0.12
N ASP A 125 -4.22 16.90 0.29
CA ASP A 125 -2.88 16.54 -0.17
C ASP A 125 -2.27 15.43 0.70
N ALA A 126 -2.57 15.45 2.00
CA ALA A 126 -2.25 14.34 2.90
C ALA A 126 -2.90 13.02 2.45
N LEU A 127 -4.15 13.08 1.99
CA LEU A 127 -4.83 11.90 1.49
C LEU A 127 -4.21 11.43 0.18
N PHE A 128 -3.89 12.34 -0.73
CA PHE A 128 -3.17 12.03 -1.96
C PHE A 128 -1.82 11.35 -1.68
N LEU A 129 -0.98 11.93 -0.80
CA LEU A 129 0.31 11.34 -0.43
C LEU A 129 0.17 9.98 0.26
N MET A 130 -0.84 9.79 1.11
CA MET A 130 -1.16 8.49 1.69
C MET A 130 -1.47 7.45 0.60
N MET A 131 -2.30 7.80 -0.38
CA MET A 131 -2.70 6.91 -1.47
C MET A 131 -1.53 6.57 -2.39
N VAL A 132 -0.77 7.57 -2.82
CA VAL A 132 0.40 7.37 -3.68
C VAL A 132 1.52 6.63 -2.94
N GLY A 133 1.76 6.94 -1.67
CA GLY A 133 2.69 6.23 -0.81
C GLY A 133 2.36 4.74 -0.65
N SER A 134 1.07 4.36 -0.73
CA SER A 134 0.66 2.94 -0.71
C SER A 134 1.24 2.13 -1.87
N PHE A 135 1.53 2.75 -3.02
CA PHE A 135 2.20 2.09 -4.14
C PHE A 135 3.67 1.76 -3.86
N GLY A 136 4.33 2.52 -2.97
CA GLY A 136 5.68 2.20 -2.49
C GLY A 136 5.77 0.83 -1.82
N TRP A 137 4.67 0.31 -1.30
CA TRP A 137 4.58 -0.99 -0.64
C TRP A 137 4.22 -2.15 -1.59
N VAL A 138 3.82 -1.84 -2.83
CA VAL A 138 3.53 -2.86 -3.86
C VAL A 138 4.83 -3.46 -4.40
N ILE A 139 5.90 -2.66 -4.43
CA ILE A 139 7.23 -3.12 -4.85
C ILE A 139 7.77 -4.03 -3.73
N PRO A 140 8.22 -5.27 -4.03
CA PRO A 140 8.63 -6.25 -3.03
C PRO A 140 10.04 -5.95 -2.47
N VAL A 141 10.19 -4.78 -1.85
CA VAL A 141 11.39 -4.35 -1.12
C VAL A 141 11.16 -4.42 0.38
N GLN A 142 12.23 -4.63 1.13
CA GLN A 142 12.17 -4.79 2.59
C GLN A 142 11.65 -3.51 3.23
N GLY A 143 10.47 -3.60 3.85
CA GLY A 143 9.85 -2.47 4.56
C GLY A 143 9.51 -1.27 3.67
N GLY A 144 9.35 -1.43 2.35
CA GLY A 144 9.03 -0.30 1.46
C GLY A 144 10.17 0.72 1.27
N ILE A 145 11.35 0.46 1.84
CA ILE A 145 12.48 1.38 1.85
C ILE A 145 12.96 1.61 0.41
N GLY A 146 13.15 2.89 0.06
CA GLY A 146 13.58 3.33 -1.27
C GLY A 146 12.41 3.49 -2.23
N ALA A 147 11.55 2.48 -2.37
CA ALA A 147 10.34 2.56 -3.19
C ALA A 147 9.37 3.65 -2.69
N TYR A 148 9.09 3.68 -1.38
CA TYR A 148 8.28 4.72 -0.74
C TYR A 148 8.93 6.11 -0.88
N HIS A 149 10.23 6.22 -0.59
CA HIS A 149 10.97 7.49 -0.68
C HIS A 149 10.95 8.08 -2.08
N LEU A 150 11.15 7.24 -3.09
CA LEU A 150 11.13 7.64 -4.49
C LEU A 150 9.73 8.12 -4.89
N ILE A 151 8.69 7.32 -4.63
CA ILE A 151 7.31 7.65 -5.06
C ILE A 151 6.80 8.93 -4.40
N ILE A 152 7.03 9.11 -3.09
CA ILE A 152 6.63 10.34 -2.40
C ILE A 152 7.43 11.55 -2.92
N SER A 153 8.74 11.41 -3.14
CA SER A 153 9.55 12.51 -3.66
C SER A 153 9.16 12.92 -5.08
N LEU A 154 8.79 11.97 -5.94
CA LEU A 154 8.28 12.24 -7.28
C LEU A 154 6.92 12.93 -7.22
N ALA A 155 5.99 12.42 -6.40
CA ALA A 155 4.67 13.01 -6.23
C ALA A 155 4.74 14.45 -5.73
N LEU A 156 5.65 14.75 -4.78
CA LEU A 156 5.87 16.10 -4.30
C LEU A 156 6.49 17.02 -5.36
N ALA A 157 7.42 16.51 -6.16
CA ALA A 157 8.06 17.29 -7.22
C ALA A 157 7.13 17.59 -8.39
N SER A 158 6.38 16.60 -8.86
CA SER A 158 5.56 16.72 -10.06
C SER A 158 4.22 17.42 -9.82
N VAL A 159 3.58 17.15 -8.68
CA VAL A 159 2.25 17.68 -8.39
C VAL A 159 2.32 19.02 -7.66
N TYR A 160 3.31 19.18 -6.77
CA TYR A 160 3.39 20.34 -5.87
C TYR A 160 4.61 21.24 -6.13
N GLY A 161 5.46 20.90 -7.09
CA GLY A 161 6.67 21.68 -7.42
C GLY A 161 7.72 21.70 -6.29
N ILE A 162 7.62 20.79 -5.32
CA ILE A 162 8.55 20.71 -4.19
C ILE A 162 9.80 19.95 -4.63
N SER A 163 10.99 20.51 -4.38
CA SER A 163 12.24 19.88 -4.81
C SER A 163 12.32 18.42 -4.37
N GLN A 164 12.84 17.54 -5.25
CA GLN A 164 12.95 16.11 -4.95
C GLN A 164 13.79 15.86 -3.69
N THR A 165 14.81 16.69 -3.44
CA THR A 165 15.62 16.67 -2.22
C THR A 165 14.76 16.87 -0.97
N THR A 166 13.89 17.90 -0.95
CA THR A 166 12.94 18.13 0.14
C THR A 166 11.94 16.98 0.26
N GLY A 167 11.47 16.45 -0.87
CA GLY A 167 10.55 15.31 -0.88
C GLY A 167 11.14 14.04 -0.27
N VAL A 168 12.41 13.73 -0.56
CA VAL A 168 13.14 12.60 0.05
C VAL A 168 13.33 12.80 1.56
N ILE A 169 13.66 14.02 2.01
CA ILE A 169 13.82 14.32 3.44
C ILE A 169 12.50 14.08 4.18
N PHE A 170 11.38 14.58 3.65
CA PHE A 170 10.06 14.34 4.23
C PHE A 170 9.66 12.87 4.21
N ALA A 171 9.87 12.18 3.08
CA ALA A 171 9.56 10.77 2.97
C ALA A 171 10.36 9.96 4.00
N THR A 172 11.63 10.30 4.21
CA THR A 172 12.49 9.65 5.19
C THR A 172 11.99 9.87 6.61
N ILE A 173 11.73 11.12 7.00
CA ILE A 173 11.26 11.41 8.36
C ILE A 173 9.88 10.79 8.61
N SER A 174 8.95 10.88 7.67
CA SER A 174 7.61 10.29 7.81
C SER A 174 7.63 8.76 7.87
N HIS A 175 8.46 8.10 7.07
CA HIS A 175 8.59 6.63 7.06
C HIS A 175 9.29 6.12 8.32
N GLU A 176 10.45 6.68 8.64
CA GLU A 176 11.27 6.24 9.77
C GLU A 176 10.60 6.58 11.11
N SER A 177 9.80 7.64 11.20
CA SER A 177 8.99 7.91 12.40
C SER A 177 7.98 6.80 12.67
N GLN A 178 7.36 6.25 11.63
CA GLN A 178 6.45 5.10 11.75
C GLN A 178 7.20 3.84 12.17
N ALA A 179 8.34 3.56 11.51
CA ALA A 179 9.20 2.43 11.86
C ALA A 179 9.68 2.49 13.30
N LEU A 180 10.13 3.67 13.76
CA LEU A 180 10.56 3.91 15.13
C LEU A 180 9.41 3.73 16.11
N THR A 181 8.22 4.25 15.80
CA THR A 181 7.03 4.09 16.65
C THR A 181 6.67 2.61 16.78
N MET A 182 6.64 1.87 15.67
CA MET A 182 6.39 0.42 15.68
C MET A 182 7.44 -0.34 16.49
N LEU A 183 8.71 0.04 16.38
CA LEU A 183 9.81 -0.56 17.15
C LEU A 183 9.62 -0.31 18.65
N VAL A 184 9.38 0.93 19.06
CA VAL A 184 9.18 1.29 20.47
C VAL A 184 7.96 0.58 21.06
N CYS A 185 6.81 0.61 20.38
CA CYS A 185 5.61 -0.09 20.83
C CYS A 185 5.83 -1.61 20.88
N GLY A 186 6.54 -2.17 19.90
CA GLY A 186 6.91 -3.59 19.88
C GLY A 186 7.79 -3.99 21.06
N LEU A 187 8.82 -3.20 21.37
CA LEU A 187 9.70 -3.43 22.52
C LEU A 187 8.93 -3.35 23.84
N ILE A 188 8.07 -2.34 24.01
CA ILE A 188 7.22 -2.20 25.21
C ILE A 188 6.33 -3.44 25.35
N SER A 189 5.68 -3.88 24.27
CA SER A 189 4.83 -5.07 24.28
C SER A 189 5.60 -6.33 24.68
N LEU A 190 6.81 -6.53 24.14
CA LEU A 190 7.67 -7.68 24.47
C LEU A 190 8.09 -7.68 25.94
N ILE A 191 8.48 -6.53 26.48
CA ILE A 191 8.85 -6.38 27.89
C ILE A 191 7.64 -6.66 28.78
N SER A 192 6.49 -6.05 28.50
CA SER A 192 5.24 -6.28 29.25
C SER A 192 4.84 -7.75 29.23
N PHE A 193 4.93 -8.41 28.08
CA PHE A 193 4.64 -9.84 27.95
C PHE A 193 5.62 -10.71 28.75
N SER A 194 6.92 -10.42 28.68
CA SER A 194 7.93 -11.18 29.43
C SER A 194 7.78 -11.02 30.93
N ILE A 195 7.39 -9.84 31.42
CA ILE A 195 7.14 -9.59 32.85
C ILE A 195 5.86 -10.32 33.29
N SER A 196 4.80 -10.28 32.47
CA SER A 196 3.54 -10.97 32.78
C SER A 196 3.72 -12.48 32.85
N LYS A 197 4.48 -13.08 31.92
CA LYS A 197 4.77 -14.52 31.91
C LYS A 197 5.58 -14.99 33.13
N ARG A 198 6.43 -14.13 33.70
CA ARG A 198 7.16 -14.41 34.95
C ARG A 198 6.28 -14.34 36.21
N LYS A 199 5.11 -13.70 36.15
CA LYS A 199 4.14 -13.66 37.27
C LYS A 199 3.15 -14.83 37.26
N SER A 200 2.99 -15.53 36.14
CA SER A 200 2.05 -16.66 36.00
C SER A 200 2.74 -18.03 36.05
N SER A 201 4.02 -18.08 36.42
CA SER A 201 4.82 -19.28 36.63
C SER A 201 5.49 -19.20 37.99
#